data_AF-A0AAP0R702-F1
#
_entry.id   AF-A0AAP0R702-F1
#
_cell.length_a   1.000
_cell.length_b   1.000
_cell.length_c   1.000
_cell.angle_alpha   90.00
_cell.angle_beta   90.00
_cell.angle_gamma   90.00
#
_symmetry.space_group_name_H-M   'P 1'
#
loop_
_entity.id
_entity.type
_entity.pdbx_description
1 polymer ?
#
loop_
_entity_poly.entity_id
_entity_poly.type
_entity_poly.pdbx_seq_one_letter_code
_entity_poly.pdbx_strand_id
1 'polypeptide(L)' 'MSLLTGNGNTKDDLRLPTDDNLLMQIKAGFGEGKYLVVTVMSSMGEEQICALKDIGPK' A
#
# COMPACT_ATOMS: atom_id res chain seq x y z
N MET A 1 6.98 5.12 0.71
CA MET A 1 5.53 5.19 0.96
C MET A 1 5.34 4.75 2.40
N SER A 2 4.66 5.54 3.22
CA SER A 2 4.52 5.23 4.65
C SER A 2 3.32 4.33 4.89
N LEU A 3 3.57 3.13 5.40
CA LEU A 3 2.54 2.16 5.76
C LEU A 3 2.48 1.98 7.28
N LEU A 4 1.28 1.97 7.84
CA LEU A 4 1.09 1.60 9.25
C LEU A 4 1.08 0.07 9.37
N THR A 5 1.99 -0.46 10.18
CA THR A 5 2.02 -1.89 10.53
C THR A 5 1.04 -2.18 11.67
N GLY A 6 0.61 -3.44 11.81
CA GLY A 6 -0.33 -3.85 12.87
C GLY A 6 0.17 -3.61 14.30
N ASN A 7 1.48 -3.39 14.46
CA ASN A 7 2.12 -3.11 15.75
C ASN A 7 2.21 -1.60 16.05
N GLY A 8 1.63 -0.74 15.20
CA GLY A 8 1.65 0.71 15.35
C GLY A 8 2.91 1.40 14.82
N ASN A 9 3.89 0.65 14.30
CA ASN A 9 5.09 1.21 13.68
C ASN A 9 4.82 1.61 12.22
N THR A 10 5.58 2.58 11.70
CA THR A 10 5.57 2.92 10.27
C THR A 10 6.62 2.11 9.52
N LYS A 11 6.24 1.59 8.36
CA LYS A 11 7.15 0.99 7.37
C LYS A 11 7.25 1.97 6.20
N ASP A 12 8.40 2.63 6.10
CA ASP A 12 8.64 3.75 5.17
C ASP A 12 9.58 3.37 4.01
N ASP A 13 10.21 2.19 4.10
CA ASP A 13 11.22 1.64 3.17
C ASP A 13 10.63 1.14 1.85
N LEU A 14 9.31 0.92 1.78
CA LEU A 14 8.63 0.47 0.57
C LEU A 14 8.49 1.57 -0.47
N ARG A 15 8.90 1.25 -1.69
CA ARG A 15 8.67 2.07 -2.88
C ARG A 15 7.25 1.86 -3.40
N LEU A 16 6.79 2.82 -4.20
CA LEU A 16 5.53 2.69 -4.92
C LEU A 16 5.58 1.46 -5.86
N PRO A 17 4.47 0.75 -6.06
CA PRO A 17 4.44 -0.39 -6.97
C PRO A 17 4.78 0.06 -8.39
N THR A 18 5.47 -0.81 -9.13
CA THR A 18 5.81 -0.63 -10.55
C THR A 18 4.61 -0.88 -11.47
N ASP A 19 3.56 -1.54 -10.96
CA ASP A 19 2.30 -1.71 -11.66
C ASP A 19 1.51 -0.39 -11.67
N ASP A 20 1.33 0.18 -12.86
CA ASP A 20 0.68 1.47 -13.06
C ASP A 20 -0.79 1.49 -12.61
N ASN A 21 -1.50 0.37 -12.75
CA ASN A 21 -2.91 0.28 -12.34
C ASN A 21 -3.01 0.28 -10.81
N LEU A 22 -2.18 -0.52 -10.15
CA LEU A 22 -2.08 -0.54 -8.69
C LEU A 22 -1.66 0.83 -8.14
N LEU A 23 -0.69 1.48 -8.81
CA LEU A 23 -0.22 2.81 -8.46
C LEU A 23 -1.32 3.88 -8.59
N MET A 24 -2.09 3.87 -9.68
CA MET A 24 -3.21 4.79 -9.86
C MET A 24 -4.26 4.60 -8.77
N GLN A 25 -4.65 3.37 -8.48
CA GLN A 25 -5.68 3.09 -7.48
C GLN A 25 -5.26 3.51 -6.07
N ILE A 26 -3.99 3.26 -5.70
CA ILE A 26 -3.45 3.71 -4.40
C ILE A 26 -3.45 5.24 -4.30
N LYS A 27 -2.96 5.93 -5.33
CA LYS A 27 -2.93 7.40 -5.35
C LYS A 27 -4.34 8.01 -5.32
N ALA A 28 -5.26 7.48 -6.10
CA ALA A 28 -6.65 7.94 -6.15
C ALA A 28 -7.36 7.71 -4.81
N GLY A 29 -7.31 6.48 -4.27
CA GLY A 29 -7.98 6.16 -3.01
C GLY A 29 -7.42 6.96 -1.82
N PHE A 30 -6.10 7.16 -1.79
CA PHE A 30 -5.49 8.01 -0.76
C PHE A 30 -5.88 9.48 -0.92
N GLY A 31 -5.91 10.00 -2.16
CA GLY A 31 -6.37 11.37 -2.45
C GLY A 31 -7.85 11.60 -2.11
N GLU A 32 -8.67 10.57 -2.21
CA GLU A 32 -10.09 10.56 -1.79
C GLU A 32 -10.27 10.45 -0.27
N GLY A 33 -9.19 10.24 0.51
CA GLY A 33 -9.25 10.10 1.96
C GLY A 33 -9.76 8.75 2.46
N LYS A 34 -9.73 7.71 1.61
CA LYS A 34 -10.15 6.36 1.96
C LYS A 34 -9.10 5.66 2.81
N TYR A 35 -9.56 4.70 3.60
CA TYR A 35 -8.66 3.75 4.21
C TYR A 35 -8.30 2.65 3.21
N LEU A 36 -7.00 2.48 2.97
CA LEU A 36 -6.47 1.48 2.05
C LEU A 36 -5.64 0.46 2.81
N VAL A 37 -5.92 -0.82 2.61
CA VAL A 37 -5.07 -1.93 3.04
C VAL A 37 -4.31 -2.42 1.82
N VAL A 38 -2.98 -2.46 1.91
CA VAL A 38 -2.14 -3.01 0.85
C VAL A 38 -1.52 -4.32 1.28
N THR A 39 -1.41 -5.27 0.36
CA THR A 39 -0.72 -6.54 0.58
C THR A 39 0.67 -6.45 -0.01
N VAL A 40 1.68 -6.70 0.83
CA VAL A 40 3.07 -6.76 0.42
C VAL A 40 3.48 -8.23 0.35
N MET A 41 3.94 -8.67 -0.81
CA MET A 41 4.57 -9.97 -0.97
C MET A 41 6.08 -9.80 -0.80
N SER A 42 6.68 -10.63 0.06
CA SER A 42 8.14 -10.68 0.24
C SER A 42 8.65 -12.06 -0.15
N SER A 43 9.62 -12.12 -1.06
CA SER A 43 10.28 -13.35 -1.49
C SER A 43 11.68 -13.07 -2.03
N MET A 44 12.64 -13.96 -1.78
CA MET A 44 14.04 -13.83 -2.23
C MET A 44 14.72 -12.51 -1.84
N GLY A 45 14.31 -11.88 -0.74
CA GLY A 45 14.84 -10.58 -0.30
C GLY A 45 14.24 -9.36 -1.02
N GLU A 46 13.28 -9.57 -1.92
CA GLU A 46 12.52 -8.51 -2.57
C GLU A 46 11.14 -8.36 -1.92
N GLU A 47 10.66 -7.12 -1.81
CA GLU A 47 9.33 -6.79 -1.33
C GLU A 47 8.57 -5.98 -2.39
N GLN A 48 7.35 -6.41 -2.72
CA GLN A 48 6.51 -5.70 -3.68
C GLN A 48 5.04 -5.68 -3.21
N ILE A 49 4.39 -4.55 -3.42
CA ILE A 49 2.94 -4.45 -3.25
C ILE A 49 2.27 -5.19 -4.43
N CYS A 50 1.43 -6.18 -4.12
CA CYS A 50 0.79 -7.04 -5.12
C CYS A 50 -0.74 -6.94 -5.12
N ALA A 51 -1.35 -6.40 -4.07
CA ALA A 51 -2.79 -6.22 -3.99
C ALA A 51 -3.17 -5.01 -3.14
N LEU A 52 -4.35 -4.48 -3.43
CA LEU A 52 -5.01 -3.35 -2.78
C LEU A 52 -6.40 -3.82 -2.33
N LYS A 53 -6.80 -3.41 -1.12
CA LYS A 53 -8.16 -3.50 -0.64
C LYS A 53 -8.59 -2.15 -0.09
N ASP A 54 -9.64 -1.58 -0.69
CA ASP A 54 -10.36 -0.44 -0.15
C ASP A 54 -11.23 -0.91 1.03
N ILE A 55 -11.09 -0.26 2.19
CA ILE A 55 -11.90 -0.53 3.39
C ILE A 55 -12.90 0.59 3.69
N GLY A 56 -13.09 1.51 2.75
CA GLY A 56 -14.12 2.54 2.80
C GLY A 56 -13.68 3.82 3.53
N PRO A 57 -14.60 4.78 3.65
CA PRO A 57 -14.35 6.02 4.38
C PRO A 57 -14.28 5.77 5.89
N LYS A 58 -13.79 6.78 6.59
CA LYS A 58 -13.65 6.82 8.05
C LYS A 58 -14.96 6.59 8.81
#